data_AF-A0A3B0JWA7-F1
#
_entry.id   AF-A0A3B0JWA7-F1
#
_cell.length_a   1.000
_cell.length_b   1.000
_cell.length_c   1.000
_cell.angle_alpha   90.00
_cell.angle_beta   90.00
_cell.angle_gamma   90.00
#
_symmetry.space_group_name_H-M   'P 1'
#
loop_
_entity.id
_entity.type
_entity.pdbx_description
1 polymer ?
#
loop_
_entity_poly.entity_id
_entity_poly.type
_entity_poly.pdbx_seq_one_letter_code
_entity_poly.pdbx_strand_id
1 'polypeptide(L)'
;MEENKQNPEVDVSEKKRKPRLTKATKQRVLKYLEKTGFSRETLKRATEGEKNAEAIIEYMVNSCEEAEAKVERECDSVSLNNINEWLELMKSTQLSERCEFEAAAVVNSILLNERQPLPAKMNGIDLKAAYKFLSNALMGQPQEQMSDATKAFLSREIEVSLLQSEKTKINTRHPDT
;
A
#
# COMPACT_ATOMS: atom_id res chain seq x y z
N MET A 1 12.95 -58.00 -20.66
CA MET A 1 12.38 -56.95 -19.80
C MET A 1 13.33 -56.81 -18.61
N GLU A 2 14.26 -55.87 -18.69
CA GLU A 2 15.05 -55.43 -17.53
C GLU A 2 14.97 -53.91 -17.56
N GLU A 3 14.10 -53.36 -16.72
CA GLU A 3 14.02 -51.92 -16.49
C GLU A 3 15.09 -51.53 -15.47
N ASN A 4 16.08 -50.80 -15.98
CA ASN A 4 17.12 -50.14 -15.21
C ASN A 4 16.47 -48.99 -14.41
N LYS A 5 16.26 -49.17 -13.11
CA LYS A 5 15.84 -48.09 -12.20
C LYS A 5 17.04 -47.25 -11.83
N GLN A 6 17.20 -46.13 -12.54
CA GLN A 6 18.11 -45.05 -12.12
C GLN A 6 17.54 -44.36 -10.88
N ASN A 7 18.21 -44.56 -9.75
CA ASN A 7 18.00 -43.83 -8.52
C ASN A 7 18.60 -42.42 -8.71
N PRO A 8 17.89 -41.31 -8.46
CA PRO A 8 18.52 -40.00 -8.50
C PRO A 8 19.47 -39.85 -7.32
N GLU A 9 20.75 -39.67 -7.62
CA GLU A 9 21.77 -39.24 -6.66
C GLU A 9 21.29 -37.96 -5.98
N VAL A 10 21.04 -38.05 -4.68
CA VAL A 10 20.85 -36.89 -3.83
C VAL A 10 22.24 -36.30 -3.63
N ASP A 11 22.53 -35.22 -4.35
CA ASP A 11 23.67 -34.34 -4.09
C ASP A 11 23.48 -33.72 -2.69
N VAL A 12 24.02 -34.39 -1.68
CA VAL A 12 24.14 -33.86 -0.33
C VAL A 12 25.28 -32.84 -0.36
N SER A 13 25.00 -31.66 -0.89
CA SER A 13 25.79 -30.47 -0.62
C SER A 13 25.74 -30.24 0.90
N GLU A 14 26.80 -30.65 1.61
CA GLU A 14 27.01 -30.38 3.02
C GLU A 14 27.14 -28.87 3.24
N LYS A 15 25.99 -28.17 3.31
CA LYS A 15 25.94 -26.77 3.74
C LYS A 15 26.42 -26.73 5.19
N LYS A 16 27.68 -26.32 5.41
CA LYS A 16 28.25 -26.08 6.74
C LYS A 16 27.26 -25.26 7.57
N ARG A 17 26.87 -25.79 8.74
CA ARG A 17 25.93 -25.12 9.64
C ARG A 17 26.53 -23.79 10.07
N LYS A 18 25.84 -22.69 9.73
CA LYS A 18 26.31 -21.34 10.06
C LYS A 18 26.51 -21.16 11.56
N PRO A 19 27.57 -20.43 11.97
CA PRO A 19 27.76 -20.07 13.36
C PRO A 19 26.59 -19.25 13.88
N ARG A 20 26.01 -19.68 15.01
CA ARG A 20 24.91 -18.97 15.67
C ARG A 20 25.48 -17.80 16.48
N LEU A 21 25.32 -16.58 15.97
CA LEU A 21 25.68 -15.36 16.69
C LEU A 21 24.53 -14.84 17.55
N THR A 22 24.87 -14.25 18.69
CA THR A 22 23.90 -13.54 19.54
C THR A 22 23.43 -12.24 18.89
N LYS A 23 22.21 -11.79 19.24
CA LYS A 23 21.67 -10.50 18.76
C LYS A 23 22.58 -9.32 19.13
N ALA A 24 23.13 -9.32 20.34
CA ALA A 24 24.03 -8.28 20.82
C ALA A 24 25.31 -8.18 19.99
N THR A 25 25.94 -9.32 19.66
CA THR A 25 27.13 -9.37 18.82
C THR A 25 26.83 -8.85 17.41
N LYS A 26 25.72 -9.28 16.79
CA LYS A 26 25.30 -8.78 15.46
C LYS A 26 25.12 -7.26 15.46
N GLN A 27 24.44 -6.73 16.48
CA GLN A 27 24.13 -5.31 16.56
C GLN A 27 25.36 -4.44 16.88
N ARG A 28 26.31 -4.95 17.68
CA ARG A 28 27.59 -4.28 17.93
C ARG A 28 28.40 -4.14 16.65
N VAL A 29 28.56 -5.25 15.91
CA VAL A 29 29.34 -5.26 14.66
C VAL A 29 28.66 -4.40 13.61
N LEU A 30 27.33 -4.47 13.46
CA LEU A 30 26.58 -3.62 12.54
C LEU A 30 26.79 -2.12 12.84
N LYS A 31 26.62 -1.69 14.10
CA LYS A 31 26.84 -0.29 14.49
C LYS A 31 28.25 0.20 14.17
N TYR A 32 29.24 -0.69 14.32
CA TYR A 32 30.63 -0.35 13.98
C TYR A 32 30.80 -0.15 12.47
N LEU A 33 30.27 -1.07 11.66
CA LEU A 33 30.32 -1.00 10.19
C LEU A 33 29.55 0.21 9.64
N GLU A 34 28.38 0.53 10.18
CA GLU A 34 27.60 1.73 9.81
C GLU A 34 28.39 3.02 10.01
N LYS A 35 29.23 3.08 11.06
CA LYS A 35 30.04 4.27 11.38
C LYS A 35 31.33 4.35 10.59
N THR A 36 31.92 3.22 10.20
CA THR A 36 33.30 3.15 9.69
C THR A 36 33.40 2.62 8.26
N GLY A 37 32.27 2.23 7.66
CA GLY A 37 32.18 1.68 6.32
C GLY A 37 32.19 0.15 6.28
N PHE A 38 31.64 -0.41 5.21
CA PHE A 38 31.56 -1.85 4.99
C PHE A 38 32.74 -2.31 4.14
N SER A 39 33.81 -2.79 4.78
CA SER A 39 34.96 -3.42 4.12
C SER A 39 35.46 -4.62 4.92
N ARG A 40 36.26 -5.49 4.27
CA ARG A 40 36.84 -6.66 4.93
C ARG A 40 37.77 -6.27 6.08
N GLU A 41 38.53 -5.19 5.90
CA GLU A 41 39.47 -4.63 6.87
C GLU A 41 38.72 -4.02 8.06
N THR A 42 37.61 -3.33 7.78
CA THR A 42 36.76 -2.77 8.84
C THR A 42 36.01 -3.85 9.61
N LEU A 43 35.57 -4.92 8.95
CA LEU A 43 34.98 -6.09 9.60
C LEU A 43 35.98 -6.82 10.50
N LYS A 44 37.23 -7.00 10.04
CA LYS A 44 38.31 -7.55 10.87
C LYS A 44 38.56 -6.69 12.11
N ARG A 45 38.63 -5.36 11.95
CA ARG A 45 38.74 -4.43 13.08
C ARG A 45 37.54 -4.49 14.03
N ALA A 46 36.33 -4.68 13.50
CA ALA A 46 35.11 -4.80 14.30
C ALA A 46 35.09 -6.08 15.17
N THR A 47 35.88 -7.08 14.81
CA THR A 47 35.96 -8.38 15.49
C THR A 47 37.30 -8.60 16.20
N GLU A 48 38.19 -7.60 16.21
CA GLU A 48 39.45 -7.66 16.96
C GLU A 48 39.20 -7.90 18.46
N GLY A 49 39.94 -8.85 19.04
CA GLY A 49 39.81 -9.24 20.44
C GLY A 49 38.61 -10.13 20.78
N GLU A 50 37.75 -10.46 19.79
CA GLU A 50 36.63 -11.38 20.00
C GLU A 50 37.09 -12.84 19.90
N LYS A 51 36.68 -13.68 20.84
CA LYS A 51 37.01 -15.12 20.85
C LYS A 51 36.42 -15.87 19.66
N ASN A 52 35.36 -15.34 19.06
CA ASN A 52 34.62 -15.93 17.93
C ASN A 52 34.71 -15.06 16.67
N ALA A 53 35.81 -14.30 16.49
CA ALA A 53 36.00 -13.40 15.38
C ALA A 53 35.75 -14.06 14.01
N GLU A 54 36.31 -15.25 13.78
CA GLU A 54 36.17 -15.98 12.51
C GLU A 54 34.71 -16.36 12.23
N ALA A 55 34.00 -16.84 13.25
CA ALA A 55 32.58 -17.17 13.15
C ALA A 55 31.71 -15.93 12.88
N ILE A 56 32.10 -14.75 13.37
CA ILE A 56 31.41 -13.50 13.08
C ILE A 56 31.63 -13.09 11.62
N ILE A 57 32.87 -13.17 11.15
CA ILE A 57 33.23 -12.84 9.77
C ILE A 57 32.50 -13.77 8.80
N GLU A 58 32.56 -15.08 9.03
CA GLU A 58 31.87 -16.09 8.23
C GLU A 58 30.36 -15.86 8.20
N TYR A 59 29.74 -15.58 9.35
CA TYR A 59 28.31 -15.26 9.41
C TYR A 59 27.97 -14.05 8.55
N MET A 60 28.72 -12.96 8.65
CA MET A 60 28.41 -11.71 7.95
C MET A 60 28.59 -11.85 6.43
N VAL A 61 29.69 -12.46 5.99
CA VAL A 61 29.96 -12.70 4.56
C VAL A 61 28.86 -13.58 3.95
N ASN A 62 28.51 -14.68 4.61
CA ASN A 62 27.51 -15.61 4.09
C ASN A 62 26.06 -15.10 4.28
N SER A 63 25.84 -14.03 5.06
CA SER A 63 24.51 -13.43 5.22
C SER A 63 24.15 -12.51 4.05
N CYS A 64 25.13 -12.00 3.30
CA CYS A 64 24.87 -11.16 2.13
C CYS A 64 24.13 -11.95 1.03
N GLU A 65 24.63 -13.12 0.66
CA GLU A 65 24.02 -13.98 -0.38
C GLU A 65 22.58 -14.38 -0.01
N GLU A 66 22.32 -14.67 1.27
CA GLU A 66 20.96 -14.98 1.74
C GLU A 66 20.04 -13.76 1.75
N ALA A 67 20.57 -12.58 2.04
CA ALA A 67 19.81 -11.34 1.97
C ALA A 67 19.45 -11.01 0.51
N GLU A 68 20.40 -11.15 -0.41
CA GLU A 68 20.18 -11.00 -1.85
C GLU A 68 19.13 -11.98 -2.37
N ALA A 69 19.29 -13.27 -2.10
CA ALA A 69 18.32 -14.30 -2.50
C ALA A 69 16.94 -14.16 -1.81
N LYS A 70 16.87 -13.46 -0.67
CA LYS A 70 15.60 -13.14 -0.02
C LYS A 70 14.93 -11.96 -0.71
N VAL A 71 15.68 -10.90 -1.01
CA VAL A 71 15.18 -9.73 -1.76
C VAL A 71 14.70 -10.17 -3.13
N GLU A 72 15.47 -10.99 -3.85
CA GLU A 72 15.08 -11.53 -5.15
C GLU A 72 13.76 -12.29 -5.08
N ARG A 73 13.58 -13.19 -4.10
CA ARG A 73 12.30 -13.91 -3.91
C ARG A 73 11.13 -13.03 -3.49
N GLU A 74 11.36 -11.98 -2.72
CA GLU A 74 10.32 -11.02 -2.33
C GLU A 74 9.92 -10.12 -3.53
N CYS A 75 10.89 -9.77 -4.37
CA CYS A 75 10.70 -9.04 -5.61
C CYS A 75 10.02 -9.89 -6.69
N ASP A 76 10.34 -11.17 -6.78
CA ASP A 76 9.68 -12.15 -7.67
C ASP A 76 8.37 -12.70 -7.08
N SER A 77 7.89 -12.12 -5.97
CA SER A 77 6.63 -12.57 -5.39
C SER A 77 5.48 -12.30 -6.37
N VAL A 78 4.58 -13.28 -6.48
CA VAL A 78 3.36 -13.18 -7.29
C VAL A 78 2.57 -11.93 -6.94
N SER A 79 2.52 -11.56 -5.65
CA SER A 79 1.85 -10.36 -5.19
C SER A 79 2.49 -9.07 -5.73
N LEU A 80 3.83 -8.97 -5.74
CA LEU A 80 4.50 -7.78 -6.28
C LEU A 80 4.38 -7.70 -7.80
N ASN A 81 4.48 -8.84 -8.50
CA ASN A 81 4.24 -8.90 -9.94
C ASN A 81 2.81 -8.47 -10.29
N ASN A 82 1.81 -8.96 -9.56
CA ASN A 82 0.43 -8.50 -9.76
C ASN A 82 0.30 -6.98 -9.53
N ILE A 83 0.90 -6.44 -8.46
CA ILE A 83 0.87 -4.99 -8.20
C ILE A 83 1.52 -4.21 -9.36
N ASN A 84 2.66 -4.67 -9.88
CA ASN A 84 3.32 -4.05 -11.02
C ASN A 84 2.46 -4.10 -12.29
N GLU A 85 1.82 -5.24 -12.57
CA GLU A 85 0.89 -5.38 -13.71
C GLU A 85 -0.31 -4.44 -13.59
N TRP A 86 -0.90 -4.31 -12.39
CA TRP A 86 -1.98 -3.36 -12.13
C TRP A 86 -1.51 -1.91 -12.31
N LEU A 87 -0.31 -1.57 -11.84
CA LEU A 87 0.25 -0.23 -12.00
C LEU A 87 0.50 0.11 -13.47
N GLU A 88 1.07 -0.81 -14.25
CA GLU A 88 1.28 -0.60 -15.68
C GLU A 88 -0.03 -0.55 -16.47
N LEU A 89 -1.05 -1.32 -16.08
CA LEU A 89 -2.39 -1.21 -16.64
C LEU A 89 -3.01 0.15 -16.35
N MET A 90 -2.97 0.63 -15.10
CA MET A 90 -3.50 1.94 -14.72
C MET A 90 -2.76 3.08 -15.43
N LYS A 91 -1.45 2.95 -15.62
CA LYS A 91 -0.61 3.91 -16.32
C LYS A 91 -0.89 3.93 -17.83
N SER A 92 -0.95 2.77 -18.47
CA SER A 92 -1.25 2.64 -19.91
C SER A 92 -2.66 3.09 -20.26
N THR A 93 -3.60 2.97 -19.33
CA THR A 93 -4.97 3.49 -19.48
C THR A 93 -5.12 4.96 -19.11
N GLN A 94 -4.03 5.66 -18.72
CA GLN A 94 -4.04 7.04 -18.23
C GLN A 94 -5.05 7.26 -17.11
N LEU A 95 -5.25 6.26 -16.24
CA LEU A 95 -6.34 6.25 -15.28
C LEU A 95 -6.31 7.45 -14.35
N SER A 96 -5.12 7.90 -13.91
CA SER A 96 -4.96 9.09 -13.06
C SER A 96 -5.39 10.39 -13.74
N GLU A 97 -5.33 10.46 -15.07
CA GLU A 97 -5.77 11.63 -15.85
C GLU A 97 -7.25 11.50 -16.26
N ARG A 98 -7.86 10.33 -16.05
CA ARG A 98 -9.24 10.00 -16.45
C ARG A 98 -10.15 9.66 -15.27
N CYS A 99 -9.65 9.66 -14.04
CA CYS A 99 -10.43 9.34 -12.85
C CYS A 99 -11.22 10.57 -12.37
N GLU A 100 -12.24 10.96 -13.12
CA GLU A 100 -13.20 12.00 -12.70
C GLU A 100 -14.30 11.43 -11.77
N PHE A 101 -14.26 10.13 -11.47
CA PHE A 101 -15.37 9.40 -10.86
C PHE A 101 -15.08 8.85 -9.46
N GLU A 102 -13.94 9.18 -8.85
CA GLU A 102 -13.60 8.70 -7.49
C GLU A 102 -14.67 9.11 -6.48
N ALA A 103 -15.12 10.36 -6.54
CA ALA A 103 -16.23 10.83 -5.72
C ALA A 103 -17.52 10.03 -5.98
N ALA A 104 -17.82 9.69 -7.25
CA ALA A 104 -18.98 8.88 -7.58
C ALA A 104 -18.87 7.45 -7.04
N ALA A 105 -17.67 6.87 -7.08
CA ALA A 105 -17.37 5.55 -6.55
C ALA A 105 -17.49 5.50 -5.02
N VAL A 106 -17.01 6.52 -4.32
CA VAL A 106 -17.16 6.68 -2.86
C VAL A 106 -18.64 6.79 -2.49
N VAL A 107 -19.40 7.65 -3.18
CA VAL A 107 -20.84 7.80 -2.92
C VAL A 107 -21.61 6.50 -3.22
N ASN A 108 -21.26 5.79 -4.28
CA ASN A 108 -21.83 4.46 -4.57
C ASN A 108 -21.49 3.44 -3.48
N SER A 109 -20.27 3.47 -2.93
CA SER A 109 -19.87 2.57 -1.85
C SER A 109 -20.72 2.81 -0.59
N ILE A 110 -20.94 4.08 -0.22
CA ILE A 110 -21.84 4.46 0.89
C ILE A 110 -23.26 3.94 0.64
N LEU A 111 -23.80 4.20 -0.55
CA LEU A 111 -25.14 3.78 -0.94
C LEU A 111 -25.36 2.27 -0.80
N LEU A 112 -24.35 1.47 -1.15
CA LEU A 112 -24.44 0.01 -1.17
C LEU A 112 -24.15 -0.65 0.18
N ASN A 113 -23.30 -0.04 1.02
CA ASN A 113 -22.79 -0.68 2.23
C ASN A 113 -23.34 -0.09 3.53
N GLU A 114 -23.84 1.15 3.52
CA GLU A 114 -24.36 1.78 4.73
C GLU A 114 -25.88 1.56 4.89
N ARG A 115 -26.29 1.27 6.13
CA ARG A 115 -27.71 1.23 6.47
C ARG A 115 -28.26 2.64 6.56
N GLN A 116 -29.10 2.99 5.59
CA GLN A 116 -29.78 4.29 5.58
C GLN A 116 -31.03 4.28 6.48
N PRO A 117 -31.31 5.36 7.21
CA PRO A 117 -32.55 5.51 7.97
C PRO A 117 -33.76 5.51 7.03
N LEU A 118 -34.89 5.03 7.53
CA LEU A 118 -36.16 5.07 6.78
C LEU A 118 -36.60 6.52 6.56
N PRO A 119 -37.21 6.86 5.40
CA PRO A 119 -37.66 8.23 5.14
C PRO A 119 -38.62 8.79 6.20
N ALA A 120 -39.46 7.94 6.79
CA ALA A 120 -40.35 8.32 7.89
C ALA A 120 -39.61 8.86 9.13
N LYS A 121 -38.36 8.43 9.36
CA LYS A 121 -37.49 8.91 10.44
C LYS A 121 -36.74 10.19 10.08
N MET A 122 -36.84 10.63 8.82
CA MET A 122 -36.13 11.77 8.25
C MET A 122 -37.11 12.78 7.62
N ASN A 123 -38.31 12.92 8.18
CA ASN A 123 -39.35 13.85 7.69
C ASN A 123 -39.69 13.67 6.19
N GLY A 124 -39.68 12.43 5.71
CA GLY A 124 -39.96 12.09 4.31
C GLY A 124 -38.75 12.17 3.37
N ILE A 125 -37.56 12.49 3.90
CA ILE A 125 -36.32 12.53 3.11
C ILE A 125 -35.79 11.11 2.91
N ASP A 126 -35.63 10.72 1.65
CA ASP A 126 -34.99 9.48 1.25
C ASP A 126 -33.51 9.72 0.96
N LEU A 127 -32.64 9.37 1.92
CA LEU A 127 -31.19 9.49 1.77
C LEU A 127 -30.62 8.55 0.71
N LYS A 128 -31.27 7.40 0.46
CA LYS A 128 -30.84 6.50 -0.61
C LYS A 128 -31.02 7.17 -1.96
N ALA A 129 -32.17 7.80 -2.19
CA ALA A 129 -32.43 8.58 -3.39
C ALA A 129 -31.50 9.79 -3.51
N ALA A 130 -31.21 10.48 -2.40
CA ALA A 130 -30.28 11.62 -2.38
C ALA A 130 -28.84 11.23 -2.76
N TYR A 131 -28.30 10.16 -2.19
CA TYR A 131 -26.97 9.66 -2.56
C TYR A 131 -26.92 9.12 -3.99
N LYS A 132 -28.00 8.47 -4.44
CA LYS A 132 -28.11 8.02 -5.83
C LYS A 132 -28.09 9.20 -6.80
N PHE A 133 -28.78 10.29 -6.48
CA PHE A 133 -28.74 11.53 -7.26
C PHE A 133 -27.32 12.08 -7.39
N LEU A 134 -26.59 12.19 -6.27
CA LEU A 134 -25.21 12.68 -6.26
C LEU A 134 -24.28 11.78 -7.10
N SER A 135 -24.38 10.47 -6.93
CA SER A 135 -23.60 9.52 -7.72
C SER A 135 -23.89 9.65 -9.21
N ASN A 136 -25.17 9.69 -9.60
CA ASN A 136 -25.57 9.85 -10.99
C ASN A 136 -25.09 11.19 -11.55
N ALA A 137 -25.18 12.29 -10.78
CA ALA A 137 -24.73 13.60 -11.20
C ALA A 137 -23.22 13.64 -11.47
N LEU A 138 -22.42 13.02 -10.59
CA LEU A 138 -20.97 12.90 -10.75
C LEU A 138 -20.56 12.02 -11.94
N MET A 139 -21.43 11.11 -12.39
CA MET A 139 -21.20 10.24 -13.55
C MET A 139 -21.89 10.72 -14.83
N GLY A 140 -22.56 11.88 -14.81
CA GLY A 140 -23.36 12.37 -15.95
C GLY A 140 -24.53 11.47 -16.33
N GLN A 141 -25.05 10.67 -15.40
CA GLN A 141 -26.15 9.72 -15.62
C GLN A 141 -27.52 10.40 -15.45
N PRO A 142 -28.59 9.84 -16.07
CA PRO A 142 -29.95 10.31 -15.86
C PRO A 142 -30.37 10.28 -14.38
N GLN A 143 -31.21 11.24 -14.00
CA GLN A 143 -31.72 11.35 -12.64
C GLN A 143 -33.06 10.63 -12.51
N GLU A 144 -33.21 9.86 -11.43
CA GLU A 144 -34.45 9.17 -11.11
C GLU A 144 -35.46 10.14 -10.47
N GLN A 145 -36.74 9.75 -10.45
CA GLN A 145 -37.74 10.53 -9.74
C GLN A 145 -37.50 10.45 -8.23
N MET A 146 -37.62 11.59 -7.56
CA MET A 146 -37.46 11.72 -6.12
C MET A 146 -38.71 12.35 -5.49
N SER A 147 -38.91 12.11 -4.20
CA SER A 147 -39.94 12.80 -3.42
C SER A 147 -39.64 14.29 -3.32
N ASP A 148 -40.67 15.11 -3.15
CA ASP A 148 -40.49 16.55 -3.03
C ASP A 148 -39.72 16.94 -1.75
N ALA A 149 -39.86 16.16 -0.68
CA ALA A 149 -39.07 16.32 0.53
C ALA A 149 -37.57 16.12 0.26
N THR A 150 -37.19 15.07 -0.49
CA THR A 150 -35.79 14.82 -0.86
C THR A 150 -35.25 15.89 -1.81
N LYS A 151 -36.05 16.34 -2.79
CA LYS A 151 -35.66 17.43 -3.70
C LYS A 151 -35.39 18.73 -2.93
N ALA A 152 -36.31 19.13 -2.06
CA ALA A 152 -36.18 20.33 -1.26
C ALA A 152 -34.95 20.28 -0.35
N PHE A 153 -34.68 19.12 0.26
CA PHE A 153 -33.46 18.88 1.02
C PHE A 153 -32.20 19.08 0.17
N LEU A 154 -32.09 18.39 -0.97
CA LEU A 154 -30.94 18.51 -1.86
C LEU A 154 -30.72 19.94 -2.36
N SER A 155 -31.79 20.63 -2.80
CA SER A 155 -31.70 22.00 -3.27
C SER A 155 -31.15 22.95 -2.20
N ARG A 156 -31.64 22.82 -0.96
CA ARG A 156 -31.15 23.61 0.17
C ARG A 156 -29.67 23.36 0.46
N GLU A 157 -29.25 22.09 0.53
CA GLU A 157 -27.86 21.75 0.87
C GLU A 157 -26.88 22.19 -0.22
N ILE A 158 -27.28 22.11 -1.50
CA ILE A 158 -26.49 22.63 -2.62
C ILE A 158 -26.34 24.15 -2.50
N GLU A 159 -27.43 24.87 -2.24
CA GLU A 159 -27.40 26.32 -2.08
C GLU A 159 -26.50 26.75 -0.91
N VAL A 160 -26.62 26.08 0.25
CA VAL A 160 -25.75 26.32 1.41
C VAL A 160 -24.28 26.09 1.06
N SER A 161 -23.97 25.00 0.35
CA SER A 161 -22.60 24.66 -0.06
C SER A 161 -22.01 25.71 -1.01
N LEU A 162 -22.80 26.21 -1.97
CA LEU A 162 -22.39 27.28 -2.88
C LEU A 162 -22.07 28.56 -2.10
N LEU A 163 -22.96 28.99 -1.20
CA LEU A 163 -22.77 30.19 -0.39
C LEU A 163 -21.53 30.09 0.54
N GLN A 164 -21.24 28.91 1.08
CA GLN A 164 -20.04 28.69 1.88
C GLN A 164 -18.76 28.74 1.02
N SER A 165 -18.81 28.20 -0.20
CA SER A 165 -17.68 28.23 -1.12
C SER A 165 -17.31 29.66 -1.55
N GLU A 166 -18.30 30.54 -1.70
CA GLU A 166 -18.11 31.96 -2.02
C GLU A 166 -17.47 32.73 -0.86
N LYS A 167 -17.95 32.52 0.38
CA LYS A 167 -17.34 33.13 1.58
C LYS A 167 -15.88 32.70 1.78
N THR A 168 -15.56 31.46 1.43
CA THR A 168 -14.21 30.92 1.55
C THR A 168 -13.25 31.57 0.55
N LYS A 169 -13.72 31.88 -0.66
CA LYS A 169 -12.94 32.61 -1.69
C LYS A 169 -12.71 34.08 -1.36
N ILE A 170 -13.61 34.71 -0.59
CA ILE A 170 -13.44 36.10 -0.15
C ILE A 170 -12.38 36.19 0.96
N ASN A 171 -12.33 35.21 1.87
CA ASN A 171 -11.38 35.22 2.99
C ASN A 171 -9.93 34.91 2.58
N THR A 172 -9.70 34.35 1.39
CA THR A 172 -8.35 34.07 0.86
C THR A 172 -7.79 35.17 -0.04
N ARG A 173 -8.55 36.25 -0.32
CA ARG A 173 -8.09 37.40 -1.13
C ARG A 173 -7.54 38.58 -0.31
N HIS A 174 -7.52 38.49 1.02
CA HIS A 174 -6.83 39.46 1.86
C HIS A 174 -6.05 38.77 2.99
N PRO A 175 -4.80 38.39 2.72
CA PRO A 175 -3.68 38.73 3.58
C PRO A 175 -2.84 39.81 2.89
N ASP A 176 -2.25 40.69 3.67
CA ASP A 176 -1.28 41.73 3.27
C ASP A 176 -1.89 43.11 2.97
N THR A 177 -2.25 43.77 4.08
CA THR A 177 -1.81 45.16 4.32
C THR A 177 -0.89 45.16 5.52
#